data_AF-A0A358FY56-F1
#
_entry.id   AF-A0A358FY56-F1
#
_cell.length_a   1.000
_cell.length_b   1.000
_cell.length_c   1.000
_cell.angle_alpha   90.00
_cell.angle_beta   90.00
_cell.angle_gamma   90.00
#
_symmetry.space_group_name_H-M   'P 1'
#
loop_
_entity.id
_entity.type
_entity.pdbx_description
1 polymer ?
#
loop_
_entity_poly.entity_id
_entity_poly.type
_entity_poly.pdbx_seq_one_letter_code
_entity_poly.pdbx_strand_id
1 'polypeptide(L)'
;MALDPHHLSEDAQEFLRDYVLATLTTLRADGSPHVVPVGFSYDMSTATAMIIAVDGSQKVVNADRNGRAVVSQVDGPRWLSFEGTVRVS
;
A
#
# COMPACT_ATOMS: atom_id res chain seq x y z
N MET A 1 -0.41 -15.33 8.08
CA MET A 1 0.98 -15.25 8.61
C MET A 1 1.50 -13.88 8.23
N ALA A 2 2.09 -13.15 9.18
CA ALA A 2 2.74 -11.88 8.86
C ALA A 2 4.20 -12.15 8.45
N LEU A 3 4.66 -11.45 7.41
CA LEU A 3 6.08 -11.43 7.02
C LEU A 3 6.77 -10.29 7.77
N ASP A 4 8.07 -10.41 8.02
CA ASP A 4 8.88 -9.28 8.46
C ASP A 4 9.11 -8.34 7.25
N PRO A 5 8.60 -7.11 7.25
CA PRO A 5 8.71 -6.20 6.12
C PRO A 5 10.16 -5.72 5.85
N HIS A 6 11.09 -5.92 6.81
CA HIS A 6 12.52 -5.66 6.62
C HIS A 6 13.31 -6.88 6.10
N HIS A 7 12.70 -8.08 6.12
CA HIS A 7 13.37 -9.33 5.74
C HIS A 7 12.47 -10.19 4.84
N LEU A 8 12.06 -9.63 3.71
CA LEU A 8 11.28 -10.35 2.69
C LEU A 8 12.17 -11.36 1.93
N SER A 9 11.58 -12.50 1.55
CA SER A 9 12.24 -13.49 0.68
C SER A 9 12.59 -12.89 -0.69
N GLU A 10 13.56 -13.49 -1.38
CA GLU A 10 13.97 -13.07 -2.73
C GLU A 10 12.77 -13.00 -3.70
N ASP A 11 11.93 -14.04 -3.71
CA ASP A 11 10.70 -14.08 -4.52
C ASP A 11 9.74 -12.91 -4.23
N ALA A 12 9.58 -12.53 -2.96
CA ALA A 12 8.73 -11.42 -2.58
C ALA A 12 9.35 -10.08 -3.03
N GLN A 13 10.67 -9.95 -2.94
CA GLN A 13 11.37 -8.77 -3.43
C GLN A 13 11.31 -8.65 -4.95
N GLU A 14 11.43 -9.75 -5.69
CA GLU A 14 11.24 -9.77 -7.14
C GLU A 14 9.82 -9.37 -7.51
N PHE A 15 8.82 -9.94 -6.84
CA PHE A 15 7.42 -9.59 -7.09
C PHE A 15 7.10 -8.12 -6.83
N LEU A 16 7.78 -7.46 -5.88
CA LEU A 16 7.63 -6.01 -5.64
C LEU A 16 8.28 -5.13 -6.72
N ARG A 17 9.13 -5.69 -7.58
CA ARG A 17 9.73 -5.00 -8.72
C ARG A 17 8.92 -5.19 -10.00
N ASP A 18 8.05 -6.20 -10.05
CA ASP A 18 7.15 -6.44 -11.18
C ASP A 18 6.17 -5.26 -11.36
N TYR A 19 5.87 -4.92 -12.62
CA TYR A 19 4.82 -3.94 -12.91
C TYR A 19 3.44 -4.57 -12.74
N VAL A 20 2.94 -4.57 -11.51
CA VAL A 20 1.62 -5.06 -11.13
C VAL A 20 0.84 -3.93 -10.48
N LEU A 21 -0.37 -3.65 -10.96
CA LEU A 21 -1.25 -2.69 -10.32
C LEU A 21 -1.67 -3.21 -8.94
N ALA A 22 -1.71 -2.30 -7.97
CA ALA A 22 -2.17 -2.57 -6.62
C ALA A 22 -3.50 -1.88 -6.35
N THR A 23 -4.12 -2.24 -5.24
CA THR A 23 -5.22 -1.51 -4.63
C THR A 23 -4.74 -0.81 -3.37
N LEU A 24 -5.13 0.43 -3.17
CA LEU A 24 -4.99 1.16 -1.91
C LEU A 24 -6.34 1.19 -1.21
N THR A 25 -6.39 0.65 0.01
CA THR A 25 -7.52 0.76 0.92
C THR A 25 -7.21 1.82 1.98
N THR A 26 -8.12 2.78 2.10
CA THR A 26 -8.15 3.80 3.17
C THR A 26 -9.53 3.77 3.81
N LEU A 27 -9.71 4.42 4.96
CA LEU A 27 -11.02 4.49 5.63
C LEU A 27 -11.69 5.85 5.37
N ARG A 28 -12.99 5.85 5.06
CA ARG A 28 -13.82 7.07 5.01
C ARG A 28 -14.10 7.60 6.42
N ALA A 29 -14.83 8.72 6.51
CA ALA A 29 -15.21 9.34 7.79
C ALA A 29 -16.10 8.44 8.65
N ASP A 30 -16.94 7.64 8.00
CA ASP A 30 -17.85 6.68 8.63
C ASP A 30 -17.17 5.33 8.94
N GLY A 31 -15.86 5.21 8.71
CA GLY A 31 -15.11 3.97 8.87
C GLY A 31 -15.26 2.96 7.73
N SER A 32 -16.07 3.24 6.70
CA SER A 32 -16.21 2.34 5.54
C SER A 32 -14.93 2.32 4.68
N PRO A 33 -14.58 1.18 4.06
CA PRO A 33 -13.38 1.09 3.23
C PRO A 33 -13.54 1.80 1.88
N HIS A 34 -12.59 2.65 1.54
CA HIS A 34 -12.42 3.27 0.24
C HIS A 34 -11.23 2.62 -0.48
N VAL A 35 -11.54 1.86 -1.55
CA VAL A 35 -10.57 1.04 -2.29
C VAL A 35 -10.42 1.58 -3.71
N VAL A 36 -9.18 1.81 -4.14
CA VAL A 36 -8.86 2.41 -5.46
C VAL A 36 -7.61 1.78 -6.06
N PRO A 37 -7.51 1.66 -7.40
CA PRO A 37 -6.29 1.22 -8.05
C PRO A 37 -5.16 2.26 -7.90
N VAL A 38 -3.93 1.78 -7.76
CA VAL A 38 -2.70 2.58 -7.64
C VAL A 38 -1.51 1.81 -8.24
N GLY A 39 -0.50 2.56 -8.69
CA GLY A 39 0.88 2.06 -8.71
C GLY A 39 1.55 2.40 -7.39
N PHE A 40 2.51 1.59 -6.96
CA PHE A 40 3.34 1.90 -5.80
C PHE A 40 4.77 1.38 -6.00
N SER A 41 5.71 1.92 -5.25
CA SER A 41 7.05 1.36 -5.08
C SER A 41 7.26 0.98 -3.62
N TYR A 42 8.19 0.06 -3.36
CA TYR A 42 8.54 -0.35 -2.00
C TYR A 42 10.03 -0.15 -1.74
N ASP A 43 10.37 0.61 -0.70
CA ASP A 43 11.72 0.78 -0.20
C ASP A 43 12.01 -0.25 0.89
N MET A 44 12.88 -1.20 0.58
CA MET A 44 13.31 -2.27 1.50
C MET A 44 14.07 -1.74 2.73
N SER A 45 14.81 -0.65 2.57
CA SER A 45 15.66 -0.11 3.64
C SER A 45 14.83 0.51 4.76
N THR A 46 13.69 1.10 4.41
CA THR A 46 12.78 1.77 5.35
C THR A 46 11.47 1.01 5.57
N ALA A 47 11.26 -0.11 4.87
CA ALA A 47 9.99 -0.83 4.82
C ALA A 47 8.80 0.07 4.45
N THR A 48 8.99 0.96 3.47
CA THR A 48 8.00 1.98 3.09
C THR A 48 7.41 1.70 1.72
N ALA A 49 6.09 1.58 1.64
CA ALA A 49 5.36 1.65 0.37
C ALA A 49 5.06 3.12 0.01
N MET A 50 5.39 3.53 -1.21
CA MET A 50 5.18 4.89 -1.71
C MET A 50 4.19 4.91 -2.87
N ILE A 51 3.22 5.82 -2.81
CA ILE A 51 2.16 5.98 -3.82
C ILE A 51 2.13 7.45 -4.23
N ILE A 52 2.15 7.71 -5.53
CA ILE A 52 1.91 9.06 -6.06
C ILE A 52 0.41 9.33 -6.04
N ALA A 53 0.02 10.48 -5.49
CA ALA A 53 -1.37 10.89 -5.42
C ALA A 53 -1.52 12.38 -5.75
N VAL A 54 -2.72 12.75 -6.18
CA VAL A 54 -3.12 14.15 -6.34
C VAL A 54 -3.60 14.66 -4.99
N ASP A 55 -3.11 15.83 -4.60
CA ASP A 55 -3.55 16.51 -3.38
C ASP A 55 -5.08 16.74 -3.38
N GLY A 56 -5.69 16.64 -2.20
CA GLY A 56 -7.14 16.74 -2.03
C GLY A 56 -7.96 15.56 -2.59
N SER A 57 -7.33 14.57 -3.24
CA SER A 57 -8.05 13.37 -3.68
C SER A 57 -8.62 12.59 -2.49
N GLN A 58 -9.70 11.82 -2.72
CA GLN A 58 -10.39 11.11 -1.62
C GLN A 58 -9.44 10.17 -0.83
N LYS A 59 -8.45 9.55 -1.49
CA LYS A 59 -7.46 8.68 -0.83
C LYS A 59 -6.50 9.47 0.08
N VAL A 60 -6.12 10.69 -0.33
CA VAL A 60 -5.28 11.62 0.46
C VAL A 60 -6.06 12.13 1.67
N VAL A 61 -7.30 12.62 1.44
CA VAL A 61 -8.20 13.09 2.51
C VAL A 61 -8.43 11.99 3.56
N ASN A 62 -8.58 10.74 3.14
CA ASN A 62 -8.75 9.61 4.06
C ASN A 62 -7.46 9.25 4.80
N ALA A 63 -6.31 9.29 4.11
CA ALA A 63 -5.00 9.03 4.70
C ALA A 63 -4.67 10.02 5.82
N ASP A 64 -4.87 11.32 5.58
CA ASP A 64 -4.64 12.36 6.60
C ASP A 64 -5.58 12.24 7.80
N ARG A 65 -6.84 11.84 7.57
CA ARG A 65 -7.83 11.72 8.65
C ARG A 65 -7.58 10.54 9.58
N ASN A 66 -7.35 9.36 9.00
CA ASN A 66 -7.36 8.11 9.74
C ASN A 66 -5.94 7.55 9.99
N GLY A 67 -4.93 8.05 9.26
CA GLY A 67 -3.52 7.68 9.45
C GLY A 67 -3.20 6.21 9.19
N ARG A 68 -4.12 5.43 8.61
CA ARG A 68 -3.97 4.00 8.32
C ARG A 68 -4.37 3.67 6.90
N ALA A 69 -3.60 2.80 6.26
CA ALA A 69 -3.88 2.32 4.92
C ALA A 69 -3.38 0.89 4.72
N VAL A 70 -3.91 0.24 3.69
CA VAL A 70 -3.40 -1.02 3.15
C VAL A 70 -3.12 -0.84 1.67
N VAL A 71 -1.95 -1.24 1.19
CA VAL A 71 -1.72 -1.44 -0.25
C VAL A 71 -1.57 -2.93 -0.54
N SER A 72 -2.26 -3.44 -1.55
CA SER A 72 -2.26 -4.86 -1.91
C SER A 72 -2.08 -5.06 -3.40
N GLN A 73 -1.08 -5.85 -3.79
CA GLN A 73 -0.88 -6.32 -5.17
C GLN A 73 -1.18 -7.81 -5.26
N VAL A 74 -1.73 -8.23 -6.40
CA VAL A 74 -2.07 -9.63 -6.69
C VAL A 74 -1.80 -9.93 -8.16
N ASP A 75 -1.16 -11.06 -8.42
CA ASP A 75 -0.90 -11.60 -9.75
C ASP A 75 -0.97 -13.13 -9.70
N GLY A 76 -2.07 -13.70 -10.21
CA GLY A 76 -2.35 -15.13 -10.10
C GLY A 76 -2.30 -15.62 -8.65
N PRO A 77 -1.43 -16.59 -8.31
CA PRO A 77 -1.27 -17.10 -6.95
C PRO A 77 -0.31 -16.27 -6.08
N ARG A 78 0.27 -15.18 -6.59
CA ARG A 78 1.20 -14.31 -5.85
C ARG A 78 0.42 -13.11 -5.31
N TRP A 79 0.51 -12.85 -4.01
CA TRP A 79 -0.08 -11.63 -3.42
C TRP A 79 0.74 -11.14 -2.23
N LEU A 80 0.74 -9.82 -2.04
CA LEU A 80 1.30 -9.15 -0.87
C LEU A 80 0.37 -8.02 -0.45
N SER A 81 0.20 -7.86 0.86
CA SER A 81 -0.54 -6.75 1.48
C SER A 81 0.35 -6.09 2.53
N PHE A 82 0.58 -4.79 2.39
CA PHE A 82 1.25 -3.96 3.39
C PHE A 82 0.20 -3.14 4.11
N GLU A 83 0.04 -3.40 5.40
CA GLU A 83 -0.80 -2.62 6.30
C GLU A 83 0.09 -1.78 7.21
N GLY A 84 -0.24 -0.50 7.38
CA GLY A 84 0.53 0.34 8.28
C GLY A 84 -0.02 1.74 8.44
N THR A 85 0.77 2.57 9.13
CA THR A 85 0.52 4.00 9.22
C THR A 85 0.81 4.67 7.89
N VAL A 86 0.00 5.66 7.52
CA VAL A 86 0.20 6.47 6.33
C VAL A 86 0.35 7.94 6.71
N ARG A 87 1.18 8.64 5.96
CA ARG A 87 1.32 10.10 6.02
C ARG A 87 1.34 10.65 4.59
N VAL A 88 0.89 11.88 4.43
CA VAL A 88 0.97 12.64 3.18
C VAL A 88 2.12 13.66 3.34
N SER A 89 2.97 13.79 2.32
CA SER A 89 4.13 14.71 2.32
C SER A 89 4.48 15.18 0.93
#